data_AF-X7YRM1-F1
#
_entry.id   AF-X7YRM1-F1
#
_cell.length_a   1.000
_cell.length_b   1.000
_cell.length_c   1.000
_cell.angle_alpha   90.00
_cell.angle_beta   90.00
_cell.angle_gamma   90.00
#
_symmetry.space_group_name_H-M   'P 1'
#
loop_
_entity.id
_entity.type
_entity.pdbx_description
1 polymer ?
#
loop_
_entity_poly.entity_id
_entity_poly.type
_entity_poly.pdbx_seq_one_letter_code
_entity_poly.pdbx_strand_id
1 'polypeptide(L)'
;MERDALEFPVDDDDDDDDDDDVDPRRLRSRTRLLDAATQLLSAGGIEAVTIDAVTKASKFARTTLYRHFSSSTQLLAATFERLVPQVHAPPATGSLREQLIELLSRQATLLM
;
A
#
# COMPACT_ATOMS: atom_id res chain seq x y z
N MET A 1 30.52 16.55 -49.35
CA MET A 1 29.13 16.11 -49.14
C MET A 1 29.14 15.24 -47.90
N GLU A 2 29.29 15.94 -46.78
CA GLU A 2 29.42 15.39 -45.44
C GLU A 2 28.15 14.66 -45.01
N ARG A 3 28.35 13.42 -44.53
CA ARG A 3 27.74 12.81 -43.33
C ARG A 3 26.45 13.46 -42.83
N ASP A 4 25.32 13.02 -43.37
CA ASP A 4 24.03 13.14 -42.68
C ASP A 4 23.93 11.96 -41.71
N ALA A 5 24.42 12.20 -40.50
CA ALA A 5 24.37 11.24 -39.41
C ALA A 5 22.92 11.09 -38.96
N LEU A 6 22.48 9.83 -38.79
CA LEU A 6 21.23 9.51 -38.11
C LEU A 6 21.25 10.15 -36.71
N GLU A 7 20.51 11.24 -36.54
CA GLU A 7 20.09 11.73 -35.23
C GLU A 7 18.94 10.82 -34.76
N PHE A 8 19.29 9.73 -34.09
CA PHE A 8 18.32 9.00 -33.28
C PHE A 8 17.97 9.89 -32.09
N PRO A 9 16.68 10.14 -31.82
CA PRO A 9 16.28 10.77 -30.57
C PRO A 9 16.83 9.91 -29.44
N VAL A 10 17.72 10.50 -28.63
CA VAL A 10 18.10 9.93 -27.35
C VAL A 10 16.83 9.97 -26.51
N ASP A 11 16.34 8.80 -26.12
CA ASP A 11 15.38 8.68 -25.03
C ASP A 11 16.09 9.29 -23.81
N ASP A 12 15.79 10.57 -23.52
CA ASP A 12 16.00 11.12 -22.19
C ASP A 12 15.00 10.36 -21.30
N ASP A 13 15.43 9.18 -20.85
CA ASP A 13 15.02 8.58 -19.60
C ASP A 13 15.27 9.66 -18.52
N ASP A 14 14.32 10.58 -18.37
CA ASP A 14 14.13 11.33 -17.14
C ASP A 14 13.68 10.30 -16.08
N ASP A 15 14.66 9.51 -15.62
CA ASP A 15 14.73 8.98 -14.27
C ASP A 15 14.73 10.19 -13.31
N ASP A 16 13.58 10.85 -13.21
CA ASP A 16 13.26 11.68 -12.05
C ASP A 16 13.01 10.71 -10.89
N ASP A 17 14.14 10.28 -10.33
CA ASP A 17 14.35 9.84 -8.95
C ASP A 17 13.87 10.96 -7.99
N ASP A 18 12.57 11.26 -8.00
CA ASP A 18 11.92 12.06 -6.98
C ASP A 18 11.53 11.12 -5.83
N ASP A 19 12.58 10.72 -5.09
CA ASP A 19 12.54 10.27 -3.69
C ASP A 19 12.10 11.45 -2.80
N ASP A 20 10.96 12.02 -3.16
CA ASP A 20 10.41 13.27 -2.68
C ASP A 20 9.68 12.97 -1.37
N ASP A 21 10.48 12.96 -0.30
CA ASP A 21 10.11 13.26 1.09
C ASP A 21 8.60 13.20 1.35
N VAL A 22 8.11 12.00 1.68
CA VAL A 22 6.69 11.65 1.87
C VAL A 22 5.92 12.79 2.53
N ASP A 23 5.24 13.63 1.73
CA ASP A 23 4.55 14.83 2.22
C ASP A 23 3.65 14.43 3.42
N PRO A 24 3.87 15.00 4.62
CA PRO A 24 3.13 14.61 5.80
C PRO A 24 1.62 14.82 5.64
N ARG A 25 1.18 15.67 4.71
CA ARG A 25 -0.24 15.83 4.34
C ARG A 25 -0.76 14.64 3.54
N ARG A 26 0.03 14.12 2.59
CA ARG A 26 -0.29 12.90 1.84
C ARG A 26 -0.39 11.71 2.78
N LEU A 27 0.55 11.56 3.71
CA LEU A 27 0.51 10.47 4.68
C LEU A 27 -0.72 10.53 5.59
N ARG A 28 -1.04 11.72 6.14
CA ARG A 28 -2.27 11.91 6.95
C ARG A 28 -3.55 11.61 6.19
N SER A 29 -3.62 11.99 4.91
CA SER A 29 -4.78 11.74 4.06
C SER A 29 -4.95 10.25 3.79
N ARG A 30 -3.83 9.56 3.49
CA ARG A 30 -3.78 8.10 3.34
C ARG A 30 -4.23 7.37 4.60
N THR A 31 -3.73 7.76 5.79
CA THR A 31 -4.11 7.14 7.06
C THR A 31 -5.62 7.25 7.30
N ARG A 32 -6.19 8.44 7.09
CA ARG A 32 -7.64 8.67 7.26
C ARG A 32 -8.51 7.89 6.27
N LEU A 33 -8.05 7.72 5.03
CA LEU A 33 -8.72 6.87 4.05
C LEU A 33 -8.73 5.41 4.49
N LEU A 34 -7.59 4.91 5.02
CA LEU A 34 -7.48 3.56 5.54
C LEU A 34 -8.29 3.36 6.83
N ASP A 35 -8.37 4.36 7.71
CA ASP A 35 -9.22 4.32 8.91
C ASP A 35 -10.68 4.11 8.53
N ALA A 36 -11.18 4.89 7.56
CA ALA A 36 -12.54 4.77 7.05
C ALA A 36 -12.80 3.41 6.39
N ALA A 37 -11.86 2.93 5.56
CA ALA A 37 -11.97 1.61 4.93
C ALA A 37 -11.97 0.47 5.96
N THR A 38 -11.14 0.56 7.00
CA THR A 38 -11.09 -0.40 8.11
C THR A 38 -12.42 -0.46 8.85
N GLN A 39 -13.02 0.69 9.16
CA GLN A 39 -14.33 0.75 9.81
C GLN A 39 -15.43 0.11 8.97
N LEU A 40 -15.45 0.39 7.66
CA LEU A 40 -16.41 -0.22 6.74
C LEU A 40 -16.23 -1.72 6.64
N LEU A 41 -14.98 -2.19 6.58
CA LEU A 41 -14.66 -3.61 6.55
C LEU A 41 -15.14 -4.34 7.81
N SER A 42 -14.90 -3.76 9.00
CA SER A 42 -15.36 -4.34 10.26
C SER A 42 -16.89 -4.32 10.40
N ALA A 43 -17.57 -3.33 9.84
CA ALA A 43 -19.02 -3.18 9.96
C ALA A 43 -19.82 -4.02 8.95
N GLY A 44 -19.31 -4.17 7.72
CA GLY A 44 -20.08 -4.74 6.61
C GLY A 44 -19.31 -5.69 5.70
N GLY A 45 -18.09 -6.08 6.07
CA GLY A 45 -17.27 -6.98 5.27
C GLY A 45 -16.74 -6.34 3.98
N ILE A 46 -16.25 -7.18 3.07
CA ILE A 46 -15.52 -6.78 1.86
C ILE A 46 -16.40 -5.93 0.92
N GLU A 47 -17.67 -6.30 0.77
CA GLU A 47 -18.62 -5.62 -0.13
C GLU A 47 -18.94 -4.19 0.33
N ALA A 48 -18.80 -3.89 1.63
CA ALA A 48 -19.00 -2.54 2.16
C ALA A 48 -17.85 -1.58 1.83
N VAL A 49 -16.66 -2.09 1.49
CA VAL A 49 -15.48 -1.28 1.17
C VAL A 49 -15.50 -0.88 -0.31
N THR A 50 -16.34 0.10 -0.62
CA THR A 50 -16.41 0.70 -1.96
C THR A 50 -15.79 2.10 -1.97
N ILE A 51 -15.35 2.56 -3.14
CA ILE A 51 -14.82 3.93 -3.34
C ILE A 51 -15.81 4.98 -2.81
N ASP A 52 -17.10 4.81 -3.10
CA ASP A 52 -18.14 5.76 -2.66
C ASP A 52 -18.35 5.72 -1.15
N ALA A 53 -18.39 4.52 -0.55
CA ALA A 53 -18.51 4.39 0.90
C ALA A 53 -17.29 5.01 1.62
N VAL A 54 -16.08 4.77 1.11
CA VAL A 54 -14.83 5.26 1.73
C VAL A 54 -14.68 6.76 1.57
N THR A 55 -14.97 7.33 0.40
CA THR A 55 -14.95 8.80 0.19
C THR A 55 -15.98 9.50 1.08
N LYS A 56 -17.19 8.94 1.20
CA LYS A 56 -18.23 9.44 2.11
C LYS A 56 -17.81 9.37 3.58
N ALA A 57 -17.25 8.25 4.02
CA ALA A 57 -16.83 8.06 5.41
C ALA A 57 -15.60 8.91 5.79
N SER A 58 -14.62 9.02 4.89
CA SER A 58 -13.39 9.79 5.10
C SER A 58 -13.53 11.30 4.85
N LYS A 59 -14.64 11.72 4.21
CA LYS A 59 -14.90 13.10 3.76
C LYS A 59 -13.89 13.63 2.74
N PHE A 60 -13.21 12.75 2.03
CA PHE A 60 -12.31 13.11 0.92
C PHE A 60 -12.99 12.95 -0.43
N ALA A 61 -12.54 13.74 -1.39
CA ALA A 61 -12.97 13.61 -2.78
C ALA A 61 -12.41 12.31 -3.40
N ARG A 62 -13.13 11.78 -4.39
CA ARG A 62 -12.71 10.63 -5.20
C ARG A 62 -11.34 10.84 -5.85
N THR A 63 -11.03 12.06 -6.28
CA THR A 63 -9.72 12.44 -6.84
C THR A 63 -8.58 12.29 -5.81
N THR A 64 -8.81 12.65 -4.55
CA THR A 64 -7.83 12.45 -3.47
C THR A 64 -7.62 10.96 -3.19
N LEU A 65 -8.70 10.16 -3.21
CA LEU A 65 -8.57 8.72 -3.05
C LEU A 65 -7.74 8.11 -4.18
N TYR A 66 -8.03 8.44 -5.45
CA TYR A 66 -7.29 7.89 -6.59
C TYR A 66 -5.81 8.30 -6.64
N ARG A 67 -5.45 9.44 -6.03
CA ARG A 67 -4.03 9.81 -5.83
C ARG A 67 -3.30 8.86 -4.87
N HIS A 68 -4.00 8.18 -3.97
CA HIS A 68 -3.43 7.25 -3.00
C HIS A 68 -3.66 5.78 -3.35
N PHE A 69 -4.71 5.48 -4.12
CA PHE A 69 -5.09 4.12 -4.51
C PHE A 69 -5.60 4.11 -5.94
N SER A 70 -4.87 3.50 -6.86
CA SER A 70 -5.23 3.42 -8.28
C SER A 70 -6.46 2.54 -8.54
N SER A 71 -6.86 1.68 -7.59
CA SER A 71 -8.05 0.84 -7.69
C SER A 71 -8.70 0.53 -6.35
N SER A 72 -9.97 0.11 -6.38
CA SER A 72 -10.67 -0.39 -5.18
C SER A 72 -9.97 -1.62 -4.59
N THR A 73 -9.43 -2.48 -5.44
CA THR A 73 -8.65 -3.66 -5.01
C THR A 73 -7.40 -3.25 -4.24
N GLN A 74 -6.68 -2.22 -4.70
CA GLN A 74 -5.48 -1.74 -4.00
C GLN A 74 -5.83 -1.12 -2.64
N LEU A 75 -6.93 -0.38 -2.54
CA LEU A 75 -7.43 0.13 -1.26
C LEU A 75 -7.76 -1.02 -0.30
N LEU A 76 -8.41 -2.06 -0.81
CA LEU A 76 -8.85 -3.21 -0.03
C LEU A 76 -7.64 -4.04 0.44
N ALA A 77 -6.65 -4.26 -0.43
CA ALA A 77 -5.39 -4.89 -0.09
C ALA A 77 -4.64 -4.12 1.00
N ALA A 78 -4.48 -2.80 0.85
CA ALA A 78 -3.82 -1.96 1.86
C ALA A 78 -4.59 -1.90 3.20
N THR A 79 -5.92 -2.02 3.15
CA THR A 79 -6.76 -2.13 4.35
C THR A 79 -6.54 -3.47 5.05
N PHE A 80 -6.46 -4.57 4.29
CA PHE A 80 -6.13 -5.88 4.83
C PHE A 80 -4.71 -5.93 5.40
N GLU A 81 -3.70 -5.39 4.70
CA GLU A 81 -2.33 -5.29 5.21
C GLU A 81 -2.27 -4.58 6.57
N ARG A 82 -3.14 -3.58 6.79
CA ARG A 82 -3.21 -2.87 8.07
C ARG A 82 -3.85 -3.69 9.20
N LEU A 83 -4.79 -4.56 8.87
CA LEU A 83 -5.51 -5.41 9.81
C LEU A 83 -4.78 -6.71 10.11
N VAL A 84 -4.08 -7.25 9.11
CA VAL A 84 -3.30 -8.47 9.24
C VAL A 84 -2.00 -8.12 9.96
N PRO A 85 -1.66 -8.85 11.03
CA PRO A 85 -0.38 -8.70 11.69
C PRO A 85 0.76 -8.83 10.67
N GLN A 86 1.62 -7.81 10.61
CA GLN A 86 2.77 -7.82 9.72
C GLN A 86 3.70 -8.96 10.12
N VAL A 87 3.84 -9.92 9.22
CA VAL A 87 4.72 -11.07 9.41
C VAL A 87 6.15 -10.61 9.14
N HIS A 88 6.82 -10.15 10.19
CA HIS A 88 8.25 -9.92 10.10
C HIS A 88 8.97 -11.27 10.10
N ALA A 89 9.83 -11.48 9.11
CA ALA A 89 10.67 -12.66 9.06
C ALA A 89 11.44 -12.80 10.39
N PRO A 90 11.45 -13.98 11.02
CA PRO A 90 12.22 -14.18 12.23
C PRO A 90 13.71 -13.95 11.90
N PRO A 91 14.51 -13.43 12.84
CA PRO A 91 15.95 -13.34 12.64
C PRO A 91 16.47 -14.74 12.27
N ALA A 92 17.30 -14.83 11.22
CA ALA A 92 17.81 -16.07 10.63
C ALA A 92 18.84 -16.77 11.54
N THR A 93 18.43 -17.07 12.76
CA THR A 93 19.24 -17.63 13.84
C THR A 93 18.59 -18.93 14.26
N GLY A 94 19.41 -19.98 14.39
CA GLY A 94 18.92 -21.33 14.63
C GLY A 94 18.53 -22.08 13.34
N SER A 95 18.14 -23.33 13.51
CA SER A 95 17.68 -24.22 12.45
C SER A 95 16.37 -23.75 11.81
N LEU A 96 16.09 -24.18 10.57
CA LEU A 96 14.82 -23.91 9.88
C LEU A 96 13.60 -24.29 10.74
N ARG A 97 13.69 -25.40 11.49
CA ARG A 97 12.64 -25.85 12.40
C ARG A 97 12.37 -24.84 13.52
N GLU A 98 13.41 -24.29 14.13
CA GLU A 98 13.28 -23.28 15.19
C GLU A 98 12.71 -21.98 14.65
N GLN A 99 13.17 -21.54 13.47
CA GLN A 99 12.62 -20.35 12.79
C GLN A 99 11.14 -20.52 12.44
N LEU A 100 10.72 -21.71 11.97
CA LEU A 100 9.32 -22.00 11.64
C LEU A 100 8.44 -22.03 12.89
N ILE A 101 8.93 -22.60 14.00
CA ILE A 101 8.20 -22.64 15.28
C ILE A 101 8.03 -21.23 15.85
N GLU A 102 9.08 -20.41 15.82
CA GLU A 102 9.03 -19.03 16.31
C GLU A 102 8.05 -18.18 15.50
N LEU A 103 8.10 -18.29 14.17
CA LEU A 103 7.18 -17.58 13.27
C LEU A 103 5.72 -17.94 13.55
N LEU A 104 5.41 -19.24 13.58
CA LEU A 104 4.04 -19.72 13.79
C LEU A 104 3.53 -19.41 15.20
N SER A 105 4.38 -19.47 16.22
CA SER A 105 4.00 -19.14 17.60
C SER A 105 3.65 -17.65 17.75
N ARG A 106 4.46 -16.75 17.16
CA ARG A 106 4.16 -15.31 17.13
C ARG A 106 2.87 -15.02 16.38
N GLN A 107 2.65 -15.68 15.25
CA GLN A 107 1.41 -15.54 14.49
C GLN A 107 0.19 -16.07 15.25
N ALA A 108 0.33 -17.17 15.99
CA ALA A 108 -0.76 -17.74 16.80
C ALA A 108 -1.20 -16.77 17.92
N THR A 109 -0.27 -16.06 18.56
CA THR A 109 -0.59 -15.02 19.55
C THR A 109 -1.28 -13.78 18.98
N LEU A 110 -1.24 -13.56 17.67
CA LEU A 110 -1.87 -12.43 17.02
C LEU A 110 -3.29 -12.75 16.50
N LEU A 111 -3.67 -14.03 16.45
CA LEU A 111 -4.97 -14.52 15.96
C LEU A 111 -5.88 -15.06 17.09
N MET A 112 -5.39 -15.12 18.32
CA MET A 112 -6.14 -15.44 19.55
C MET A 112 -6.37 -14.19 20.38
#